data_AF-A0A7L2FYJ4-F1
#
_entry.id   AF-A0A7L2FYJ4-F1
#
_cell.length_a   1.000
_cell.length_b   1.000
_cell.length_c   1.000
_cell.angle_alpha   90.00
_cell.angle_beta   90.00
_cell.angle_gamma   90.00
#
_symmetry.space_group_name_H-M   'P 1'
#
loop_
_entity.id
_entity.type
_entity.pdbx_description
1 polymer ?
#
loop_
_entity_poly.entity_id
_entity_poly.type
_entity_poly.pdbx_seq_one_letter_code
_entity_poly.pdbx_strand_id
1 'polypeptide(L)'
;TAAVIASYGAAVAHIRQPELGDVPVPPEHRKFQGYYKISRHYRWALGQVFRTFRYRAAIVVEDDLEVAPDFFEYFQAVLPLLEEDPSLWCASAWNDNGKEGLVDAGRGAELLYRTDFFPGLGWLLLAELWDELEPKWPPAFWDDWMRQPEQRRGRACVRPEVSRTMTFGRKGVSHGQFYDQYLKFIKLNDRFVPFTKMDLSYLKKERYEPAFLRQVYSAPEIRLDEL
;
A
#
# COMPACT_ATOMS: atom_id res chain seq x y z
N THR A 1 1.21 17.30 -17.10
CA THR A 1 1.00 17.01 -15.66
C THR A 1 0.81 18.26 -14.82
N ALA A 2 1.81 19.16 -14.68
CA ALA A 2 1.70 20.31 -13.76
C ALA A 2 0.48 21.24 -14.00
N ALA A 3 0.12 21.50 -15.26
CA ALA A 3 -1.06 22.30 -15.60
C ALA A 3 -2.38 21.61 -15.22
N VAL A 4 -2.45 20.28 -15.38
CA VAL A 4 -3.61 19.48 -14.99
C VAL A 4 -3.78 19.51 -13.46
N ILE A 5 -2.70 19.36 -12.69
CA ILE A 5 -2.79 19.47 -11.23
C ILE A 5 -3.23 20.89 -10.82
N ALA A 6 -2.67 21.91 -11.46
CA ALA A 6 -3.01 23.30 -11.16
C ALA A 6 -4.47 23.66 -11.46
N SER A 7 -5.12 23.00 -12.44
CA SER A 7 -6.51 23.30 -12.78
C SER A 7 -7.51 22.92 -11.68
N TYR A 8 -7.13 22.08 -10.72
CA TYR A 8 -7.95 21.77 -9.55
C TYR A 8 -7.96 22.89 -8.48
N GLY A 9 -7.11 23.91 -8.63
CA GLY A 9 -7.09 25.08 -7.76
C GLY A 9 -6.93 24.69 -6.28
N ALA A 10 -7.80 25.22 -5.42
CA ALA A 10 -7.74 25.00 -3.97
C ALA A 10 -8.18 23.59 -3.53
N ALA A 11 -8.67 22.74 -4.45
CA ALA A 11 -9.05 21.37 -4.10
C ALA A 11 -7.82 20.48 -3.78
N VAL A 12 -6.62 20.89 -4.21
CA VAL A 12 -5.36 20.17 -3.96
C VAL A 12 -4.24 21.13 -3.56
N ALA A 13 -3.33 20.67 -2.70
CA ALA A 13 -2.08 21.36 -2.44
C ALA A 13 -0.99 20.83 -3.39
N HIS A 14 -0.51 21.66 -4.31
CA HIS A 14 0.51 21.27 -5.30
C HIS A 14 1.91 21.71 -4.87
N ILE A 15 2.71 20.76 -4.37
CA ILE A 15 4.14 20.94 -4.06
C ILE A 15 5.01 20.29 -5.15
N ARG A 16 6.23 20.80 -5.36
CA ARG A 16 7.14 20.32 -6.41
C ARG A 16 8.49 19.94 -5.82
N GLN A 17 8.94 18.72 -6.13
CA GLN A 17 10.25 18.26 -5.73
C GLN A 17 11.33 19.18 -6.35
N PRO A 18 12.26 19.73 -5.56
CA PRO A 18 13.16 20.78 -6.03
C PRO A 18 14.42 20.26 -6.76
N GLU A 19 14.84 19.02 -6.51
CA GLU A 19 16.04 18.41 -7.10
C GLU A 19 15.69 17.53 -8.32
N LEU A 20 15.76 18.13 -9.51
CA LEU A 20 15.34 17.48 -10.76
C LEU A 20 16.46 16.76 -11.53
N GLY A 21 17.72 16.99 -11.14
CA GLY A 21 18.89 16.41 -11.80
C GLY A 21 18.99 14.89 -11.67
N ASP A 22 19.87 14.28 -12.46
CA ASP A 22 20.17 12.86 -12.32
C ASP A 22 20.82 12.56 -10.97
N VAL A 23 20.50 11.39 -10.44
CA VAL A 23 21.11 10.83 -9.24
C VAL A 23 22.36 10.07 -9.67
N PRO A 24 23.54 10.30 -9.08
CA PRO A 24 24.71 9.47 -9.36
C PRO A 24 24.42 8.00 -9.02
N VAL A 25 24.62 7.11 -9.98
CA VAL A 25 24.38 5.66 -9.81
C VAL A 25 25.62 4.84 -10.21
N PRO A 26 25.83 3.67 -9.59
CA PRO A 26 26.84 2.72 -10.04
C PRO A 26 26.66 2.32 -11.52
N PRO A 27 27.73 1.96 -12.24
CA PRO A 27 27.65 1.57 -13.66
C PRO A 27 26.59 0.50 -13.97
N GLU A 28 26.45 -0.49 -13.10
CA GLU A 28 25.47 -1.57 -13.17
C GLU A 28 24.02 -1.08 -13.05
N HIS A 29 23.80 0.09 -12.43
CA HIS A 29 22.48 0.65 -12.17
C HIS A 29 22.08 1.77 -13.13
N ARG A 30 22.85 2.03 -14.20
CA ARG A 30 22.51 3.06 -15.20
C ARG A 30 21.10 2.93 -15.78
N LYS A 31 20.63 1.70 -15.99
CA LYS A 31 19.26 1.43 -16.49
C LYS A 31 18.17 1.67 -15.45
N PHE A 32 18.53 1.77 -14.16
CA PHE A 32 17.61 1.91 -13.04
C PHE A 32 17.53 3.35 -12.51
N GLN A 33 18.01 4.34 -13.28
CA GLN A 33 17.97 5.76 -12.92
C GLN A 33 16.60 6.23 -12.41
N GLY A 34 15.51 5.71 -13.00
CA GLY A 34 14.14 6.02 -12.58
C GLY A 34 13.83 5.60 -11.14
N TYR A 35 14.30 4.43 -10.70
CA TYR A 35 14.09 3.93 -9.33
C TYR A 35 14.79 4.80 -8.28
N TYR A 36 15.95 5.35 -8.62
CA TYR A 36 16.63 6.32 -7.76
C TYR A 36 15.87 7.64 -7.66
N LYS A 37 15.31 8.13 -8.78
CA LYS A 37 14.47 9.33 -8.80
C LYS A 37 13.18 9.12 -8.00
N ILE A 38 12.54 7.95 -8.11
CA ILE A 38 11.37 7.57 -7.31
C ILE A 38 11.73 7.62 -5.82
N SER A 39 12.81 6.94 -5.40
CA SER A 39 13.19 6.90 -3.99
C SER A 39 13.48 8.30 -3.43
N ARG A 40 14.21 9.14 -4.18
CA ARG A 40 14.45 10.54 -3.81
C ARG A 40 13.14 11.33 -3.67
N HIS A 41 12.17 11.09 -4.57
CA HIS A 41 10.89 11.78 -4.53
C HIS A 41 10.06 11.36 -3.32
N TYR A 42 9.95 10.07 -3.04
CA TYR A 42 9.27 9.54 -1.84
C TYR A 42 9.86 10.15 -0.56
N ARG A 43 11.20 10.17 -0.43
CA ARG A 43 11.87 10.77 0.73
C ARG A 43 11.53 12.24 0.90
N TRP A 44 11.58 13.02 -0.18
CA TRP A 44 11.26 14.43 -0.11
C TRP A 44 9.77 14.67 0.21
N ALA A 45 8.85 13.96 -0.46
CA ALA A 45 7.42 14.16 -0.31
C ALA A 45 6.93 13.75 1.10
N LEU A 46 7.35 12.59 1.61
CA LEU A 46 7.05 12.17 2.97
C LEU A 46 7.69 13.10 4.00
N GLY A 47 8.90 13.59 3.74
CA GLY A 47 9.51 14.67 4.53
C GLY A 47 8.66 15.95 4.56
N GLN A 48 8.05 16.35 3.43
CA GLN A 48 7.11 17.49 3.43
C GLN A 48 5.89 17.20 4.31
N VAL A 49 5.26 16.04 4.13
CA VAL A 49 4.07 15.63 4.89
C VAL A 49 4.31 15.61 6.41
N PHE A 50 5.39 14.98 6.86
CA PHE A 50 5.63 14.75 8.28
C PHE A 50 6.46 15.84 8.96
N ARG A 51 7.37 16.51 8.25
CA ARG A 51 8.23 17.57 8.85
C ARG A 51 7.66 18.97 8.65
N THR A 52 7.12 19.24 7.46
CA THR A 52 6.65 20.59 7.09
C THR A 52 5.18 20.76 7.44
N PHE A 53 4.30 19.88 6.94
CA PHE A 53 2.87 19.92 7.24
C PHE A 53 2.51 19.32 8.60
N ARG A 54 3.39 18.50 9.19
CA ARG A 54 3.24 17.91 10.53
C ARG A 54 1.95 17.09 10.69
N TYR A 55 1.55 16.38 9.64
CA TYR A 55 0.46 15.40 9.77
C TYR A 55 0.92 14.19 10.60
N ARG A 56 -0.01 13.57 11.33
CA ARG A 56 0.27 12.36 12.14
C ARG A 56 0.30 11.07 11.34
N ALA A 57 -0.35 11.08 10.18
CA ALA A 57 -0.48 9.92 9.30
C ALA A 57 -0.71 10.41 7.87
N ALA A 58 -0.45 9.54 6.90
CA ALA A 58 -0.69 9.83 5.49
C ALA A 58 -1.10 8.58 4.72
N ILE A 59 -1.96 8.75 3.72
CA ILE A 59 -2.24 7.72 2.72
C ILE A 59 -1.46 8.09 1.46
N VAL A 60 -0.59 7.20 1.01
CA VAL A 60 0.26 7.39 -0.16
C VAL A 60 -0.37 6.69 -1.36
N VAL A 61 -0.60 7.45 -2.43
CA VAL A 61 -1.24 6.99 -3.67
C VAL A 61 -0.38 7.47 -4.84
N GLU A 62 -0.01 6.55 -5.74
CA GLU A 62 0.68 6.90 -6.99
C GLU A 62 -0.32 7.46 -8.01
N ASP A 63 0.17 8.23 -9.00
CA ASP A 63 -0.68 8.97 -9.94
C ASP A 63 -1.39 8.09 -10.98
N ASP A 64 -1.08 6.80 -10.99
CA ASP A 64 -1.65 5.78 -11.87
C ASP A 64 -2.65 4.85 -11.16
N LEU A 65 -3.13 5.22 -9.96
CA LEU A 65 -4.13 4.47 -9.20
C LEU A 65 -5.51 5.12 -9.24
N GLU A 66 -6.52 4.30 -9.47
CA GLU A 66 -7.94 4.63 -9.26
C GLU A 66 -8.39 4.07 -7.91
N VAL A 67 -9.19 4.82 -7.15
CA VAL A 67 -9.65 4.46 -5.80
C VAL A 67 -11.10 3.98 -5.80
N ALA A 68 -11.42 3.01 -4.95
CA ALA A 68 -12.76 2.48 -4.78
C ALA A 68 -13.69 3.46 -4.04
N PRO A 69 -15.03 3.31 -4.15
CA PRO A 69 -16.00 4.19 -3.49
C PRO A 69 -15.86 4.26 -1.96
N ASP A 70 -15.31 3.23 -1.33
CA ASP A 70 -15.10 3.11 0.11
C ASP A 70 -13.63 3.28 0.53
N PHE A 71 -12.76 3.81 -0.35
CA PHE A 71 -11.32 3.97 -0.06
C PHE A 71 -11.06 4.77 1.23
N PHE A 72 -11.71 5.91 1.40
CA PHE A 72 -11.55 6.74 2.60
C PHE A 72 -12.22 6.12 3.83
N GLU A 73 -13.37 5.46 3.64
CA GLU A 73 -14.09 4.74 4.70
C GLU A 73 -13.23 3.60 5.28
N TYR A 74 -12.54 2.85 4.41
CA TYR A 74 -11.56 1.82 4.80
C TYR A 74 -10.43 2.40 5.65
N PHE A 75 -9.72 3.43 5.17
CA PHE A 75 -8.60 3.99 5.92
C PHE A 75 -9.02 4.68 7.21
N GLN A 76 -10.19 5.32 7.24
CA GLN A 76 -10.74 5.91 8.46
C GLN A 76 -11.00 4.84 9.53
N ALA A 77 -11.52 3.67 9.14
CA ALA A 77 -11.79 2.57 10.06
C ALA A 77 -10.53 1.83 10.53
N VAL A 78 -9.51 1.71 9.68
CA VAL A 78 -8.27 0.98 10.00
C VAL A 78 -7.25 1.84 10.75
N LEU A 79 -7.27 3.17 10.60
CA LEU A 79 -6.31 4.05 11.29
C LEU A 79 -6.22 3.80 12.80
N PRO A 80 -7.32 3.71 13.57
CA PRO A 80 -7.24 3.40 15.01
C PRO A 80 -6.55 2.06 15.31
N LEU A 81 -6.76 1.04 14.48
CA LEU A 81 -6.08 -0.26 14.66
C LEU A 81 -4.56 -0.13 14.48
N LEU A 82 -4.12 0.67 13.51
CA LEU A 82 -2.70 0.91 13.25
C LEU A 82 -2.05 1.71 14.40
N GLU A 83 -2.81 2.61 15.05
CA GLU A 83 -2.35 3.37 16.21
C GLU A 83 -2.27 2.52 17.49
N GLU A 84 -3.17 1.54 17.65
CA GLU A 84 -3.27 0.71 18.86
C GLU A 84 -2.40 -0.56 18.82
N ASP A 85 -2.19 -1.16 17.65
CA ASP A 85 -1.47 -2.43 17.50
C ASP A 85 -0.05 -2.21 16.91
N PRO A 86 1.01 -2.20 17.75
CA PRO A 86 2.39 -1.97 17.28
C PRO A 86 2.96 -3.11 16.43
N SER A 87 2.24 -4.24 16.32
CA SER A 87 2.59 -5.30 15.38
C SER A 87 2.09 -5.03 13.95
N LEU A 88 1.28 -3.99 13.75
CA LEU A 88 0.98 -3.41 12.45
C LEU A 88 1.93 -2.25 12.15
N TRP A 89 2.24 -2.06 10.87
CA TRP A 89 3.03 -0.91 10.42
C TRP A 89 2.44 -0.20 9.19
N CYS A 90 1.44 -0.80 8.54
CA CYS A 90 0.72 -0.14 7.48
C CYS A 90 -0.70 -0.71 7.32
N ALA A 91 -1.52 -0.02 6.55
CA ALA A 91 -2.68 -0.61 5.89
C ALA A 91 -2.54 -0.37 4.40
N SER A 92 -2.80 -1.37 3.56
CA SER A 92 -2.78 -1.24 2.11
C SER A 92 -4.19 -1.44 1.57
N ALA A 93 -4.53 -0.72 0.51
CA ALA A 93 -5.72 -0.89 -0.30
C ALA A 93 -5.58 -2.05 -1.30
N TRP A 94 -4.42 -2.70 -1.38
CA TRP A 94 -4.10 -3.68 -2.41
C TRP A 94 -4.15 -5.12 -1.90
N ASN A 95 -4.81 -6.00 -2.66
CA ASN A 95 -4.64 -7.44 -2.58
C ASN A 95 -3.79 -7.90 -3.79
N ASP A 96 -2.57 -8.37 -3.53
CA ASP A 96 -1.67 -8.89 -4.58
C ASP A 96 -2.33 -10.00 -5.42
N ASN A 97 -3.13 -10.86 -4.80
CA ASN A 97 -3.86 -11.93 -5.50
C ASN A 97 -5.32 -11.57 -5.82
N GLY A 98 -5.66 -10.28 -5.82
CA GLY A 98 -7.01 -9.74 -5.95
C GLY A 98 -7.66 -9.86 -7.34
N LYS A 99 -7.33 -10.86 -8.14
CA LYS A 99 -7.96 -11.08 -9.46
C LYS A 99 -9.42 -11.49 -9.29
N GLU A 100 -10.29 -11.10 -10.22
CA GLU A 100 -11.75 -11.32 -10.09
C GLU A 100 -12.15 -12.78 -9.84
N GLY A 101 -11.47 -13.75 -10.45
CA GLY A 101 -11.72 -15.19 -10.22
C GLY A 101 -11.08 -15.78 -8.96
N LEU A 102 -10.33 -14.99 -8.18
CA LEU A 102 -9.59 -15.42 -6.99
C LEU A 102 -10.07 -14.73 -5.70
N VAL A 103 -11.08 -13.87 -5.79
CA VAL A 103 -11.67 -13.15 -4.65
C VAL A 103 -13.15 -13.46 -4.55
N ASP A 104 -13.69 -13.52 -3.33
CA ASP A 104 -15.16 -13.52 -3.15
C ASP A 104 -15.69 -12.09 -3.37
N ALA A 105 -15.84 -11.68 -4.64
CA ALA A 105 -16.34 -10.35 -4.99
C ALA A 105 -17.76 -10.06 -4.48
N GLY A 106 -18.55 -11.11 -4.17
CA GLY A 106 -19.93 -10.97 -3.74
C GLY A 106 -20.06 -10.68 -2.25
N ARG A 107 -19.38 -11.49 -1.41
CA ARG A 107 -19.48 -11.46 0.06
C ARG A 107 -18.18 -11.04 0.74
N GLY A 108 -17.06 -11.10 0.04
CA GLY A 108 -15.74 -10.79 0.58
C GLY A 108 -15.40 -9.30 0.62
N ALA A 109 -16.24 -8.41 0.09
CA ALA A 109 -15.95 -6.97 0.07
C ALA A 109 -15.61 -6.43 1.48
N GLU A 110 -16.28 -6.92 2.52
CA GLU A 110 -16.06 -6.50 3.91
C GLU A 110 -14.90 -7.22 4.64
N LEU A 111 -14.33 -8.27 4.04
CA LEU A 111 -13.27 -9.07 4.65
C LEU A 111 -11.92 -8.36 4.53
N LEU A 112 -11.26 -8.22 5.67
CA LEU A 112 -9.89 -7.74 5.80
C LEU A 112 -9.00 -8.80 6.45
N TYR A 113 -7.71 -8.75 6.14
CA TYR A 113 -6.69 -9.70 6.60
C TYR A 113 -5.44 -8.98 7.06
N ARG A 114 -4.59 -9.70 7.80
CA ARG A 114 -3.19 -9.32 8.02
C ARG A 114 -2.30 -9.97 6.95
N THR A 115 -1.27 -9.26 6.51
CA THR A 115 -0.25 -9.76 5.58
C THR A 115 1.15 -9.37 6.05
N ASP A 116 2.09 -10.31 5.95
CA ASP A 116 3.52 -10.04 6.16
C ASP A 116 4.18 -9.39 4.94
N PHE A 117 3.57 -9.50 3.75
CA PHE A 117 4.09 -8.89 2.55
C PHE A 117 3.61 -7.44 2.47
N PHE A 118 4.53 -6.48 2.38
CA PHE A 118 4.20 -5.05 2.19
C PHE A 118 3.72 -4.81 0.75
N PRO A 119 2.43 -4.50 0.51
CA PRO A 119 1.90 -4.40 -0.84
C PRO A 119 2.12 -3.00 -1.46
N GLY A 120 2.12 -1.94 -0.63
CA GLY A 120 2.12 -0.57 -1.13
C GLY A 120 0.78 -0.19 -1.79
N LEU A 121 0.84 0.36 -3.00
CA LEU A 121 -0.28 0.62 -3.93
C LEU A 121 -1.55 1.14 -3.23
N GLY A 122 -1.48 2.36 -2.71
CA GLY A 122 -2.51 2.94 -1.85
C GLY A 122 -2.34 2.46 -0.42
N TRP A 123 -1.48 3.13 0.37
CA TRP A 123 -1.14 2.63 1.71
C TRP A 123 -1.02 3.73 2.75
N LEU A 124 -1.46 3.42 3.97
CA LEU A 124 -1.42 4.27 5.15
C LEU A 124 -0.17 3.99 5.98
N LEU A 125 0.50 5.06 6.41
CA LEU A 125 1.54 5.02 7.44
C LEU A 125 1.36 6.12 8.48
N LEU A 126 1.88 5.86 9.68
CA LEU A 126 1.99 6.85 10.76
C LEU A 126 3.34 7.59 10.71
N ALA A 127 3.39 8.78 11.30
CA ALA A 127 4.59 9.60 11.37
C ALA A 127 5.75 8.89 12.08
N GLU A 128 5.45 8.06 13.08
CA GLU A 128 6.41 7.26 13.85
C GLU A 128 7.14 6.24 12.96
N LEU A 129 6.44 5.66 11.96
CA LEU A 129 7.12 4.81 10.98
C LEU A 129 8.06 5.63 10.10
N TRP A 130 7.64 6.84 9.70
CA TRP A 130 8.52 7.73 8.94
C TRP A 130 9.77 8.14 9.72
N ASP A 131 9.63 8.43 11.02
CA ASP A 131 10.76 8.68 11.93
C ASP A 131 11.76 7.50 11.95
N GLU A 132 11.26 6.27 11.89
CA GLU A 132 12.09 5.08 11.81
C GLU A 132 12.79 4.92 10.46
N LEU A 133 12.08 5.16 9.35
CA LEU A 133 12.55 4.83 7.99
C LEU A 133 13.42 5.95 7.38
N GLU A 134 13.09 7.23 7.61
CA GLU A 134 13.75 8.38 6.98
C GLU A 134 15.28 8.41 7.16
N PRO A 135 15.86 8.13 8.35
CA PRO A 135 17.30 8.18 8.55
C PRO A 135 18.07 7.10 7.77
N LYS A 136 17.39 6.01 7.42
CA LYS A 136 17.96 4.85 6.72
C LYS A 136 17.37 4.65 5.32
N TRP A 137 16.68 5.66 4.79
CA TRP A 137 15.95 5.55 3.52
C TRP A 137 16.87 5.17 2.37
N PRO A 138 16.51 4.19 1.53
CA PRO A 138 17.41 3.62 0.53
C PRO A 138 17.56 4.55 -0.67
N PRO A 139 18.67 4.45 -1.42
CA PRO A 139 18.85 5.26 -2.62
C PRO A 139 17.94 4.86 -3.79
N ALA A 140 17.43 3.61 -3.83
CA ALA A 140 16.55 3.06 -4.85
C ALA A 140 15.72 1.88 -4.30
N PHE A 141 14.75 1.38 -5.08
CA PHE A 141 13.97 0.17 -4.77
C PHE A 141 13.36 0.18 -3.36
N TRP A 142 12.72 1.29 -3.03
CA TRP A 142 12.28 1.59 -1.67
C TRP A 142 11.26 0.58 -1.12
N ASP A 143 10.40 0.06 -1.99
CA ASP A 143 9.35 -0.89 -1.65
C ASP A 143 9.93 -2.28 -1.34
N ASP A 144 10.85 -2.77 -2.18
CA ASP A 144 11.59 -4.01 -1.90
C ASP A 144 12.47 -3.90 -0.65
N TRP A 145 13.10 -2.74 -0.46
CA TRP A 145 13.85 -2.46 0.77
C TRP A 145 12.94 -2.48 2.01
N MET A 146 11.72 -1.95 1.94
CA MET A 146 10.75 -2.05 3.03
C MET A 146 10.38 -3.51 3.34
N ARG A 147 10.32 -4.39 2.33
CA ARG A 147 10.00 -5.81 2.51
C ARG A 147 11.09 -6.59 3.28
N GLN A 148 12.31 -6.06 3.37
CA GLN A 148 13.41 -6.70 4.08
C GLN A 148 13.16 -6.78 5.60
N PRO A 149 13.62 -7.85 6.28
CA PRO A 149 13.34 -8.06 7.71
C PRO A 149 13.90 -6.95 8.61
N GLU A 150 14.98 -6.27 8.23
CA GLU A 150 15.61 -5.17 8.97
C GLU A 150 14.69 -3.93 9.07
N GLN A 151 13.83 -3.75 8.07
CA GLN A 151 12.80 -2.70 8.02
C GLN A 151 11.48 -3.24 8.57
N ARG A 152 10.99 -4.35 8.04
CA ARG A 152 9.69 -4.91 8.41
C ARG A 152 9.60 -5.28 9.89
N ARG A 153 10.68 -5.82 10.47
CA ARG A 153 10.77 -6.21 11.89
C ARG A 153 9.64 -7.11 12.36
N GLY A 154 9.18 -8.02 11.48
CA GLY A 154 8.08 -8.94 11.78
C GLY A 154 6.69 -8.29 11.91
N ARG A 155 6.54 -7.01 11.53
CA ARG A 155 5.26 -6.31 11.50
C ARG A 155 4.47 -6.68 10.24
N ALA A 156 3.15 -6.54 10.33
CA ALA A 156 2.22 -6.86 9.25
C ALA A 156 1.48 -5.60 8.77
N CYS A 157 0.86 -5.68 7.60
CA CYS A 157 -0.12 -4.71 7.16
C CYS A 157 -1.54 -5.28 7.19
N VAL A 158 -2.54 -4.41 7.32
CA VAL A 158 -3.92 -4.76 6.97
C VAL A 158 -4.07 -4.71 5.45
N ARG A 159 -4.72 -5.70 4.84
CA ARG A 159 -5.08 -5.74 3.42
C ARG A 159 -6.52 -6.22 3.24
N PRO A 160 -7.25 -5.77 2.21
CA PRO A 160 -8.61 -6.26 1.95
C PRO A 160 -8.65 -7.56 1.15
N GLU A 161 -9.80 -8.22 1.12
CA GLU A 161 -10.09 -9.28 0.15
C GLU A 161 -10.22 -8.75 -1.27
N VAL A 162 -11.03 -7.71 -1.46
CA VAL A 162 -11.19 -7.00 -2.74
C VAL A 162 -10.45 -5.67 -2.66
N SER A 163 -9.56 -5.39 -3.61
CA SER A 163 -8.71 -4.20 -3.59
C SER A 163 -9.54 -2.91 -3.63
N ARG A 164 -9.08 -1.90 -2.89
CA ARG A 164 -9.61 -0.53 -2.84
C ARG A 164 -8.90 0.41 -3.81
N THR A 165 -7.94 -0.13 -4.55
CA THR A 165 -7.23 0.55 -5.64
C THR A 165 -7.01 -0.41 -6.80
N MET A 166 -6.95 0.13 -8.02
CA MET A 166 -6.45 -0.56 -9.21
C MET A 166 -5.48 0.34 -9.96
N THR A 167 -4.48 -0.23 -10.65
CA THR A 167 -3.56 0.56 -11.48
C THR A 167 -4.02 0.62 -12.94
N PHE A 168 -3.89 1.80 -13.55
CA PHE A 168 -4.02 2.03 -14.99
C PHE A 168 -2.67 2.39 -15.66
N GLY A 169 -1.57 2.34 -14.91
CA GLY A 169 -0.23 2.77 -15.34
C GLY A 169 0.52 1.76 -16.20
N ARG A 170 0.01 1.47 -17.41
CA ARG A 170 0.70 0.56 -18.35
C ARG A 170 2.12 1.03 -18.72
N LYS A 171 2.33 2.34 -18.83
CA LYS A 171 3.63 2.96 -19.14
C LYS A 171 4.16 3.64 -17.89
N GLY A 172 5.23 3.09 -17.32
CA GLY A 172 5.90 3.62 -16.14
C GLY A 172 7.39 3.33 -16.14
N VAL A 173 8.05 3.56 -15.01
CA VAL A 173 9.50 3.36 -14.83
C VAL A 173 9.91 1.90 -15.08
N SER A 174 9.03 0.94 -14.80
CA SER A 174 9.26 -0.50 -15.01
C SER A 174 9.00 -0.99 -16.43
N HIS A 175 8.72 -0.08 -17.39
CA HIS A 175 8.37 -0.43 -18.78
C HIS A 175 7.21 -1.43 -18.92
N GLY A 176 6.31 -1.50 -17.93
CA GLY A 176 5.11 -2.35 -17.98
C GLY A 176 5.39 -3.84 -17.72
N GLN A 177 6.58 -4.20 -17.25
CA GLN A 177 7.05 -5.59 -17.09
C GLN A 177 6.04 -6.51 -16.37
N PHE A 178 5.30 -6.02 -15.38
CA PHE A 178 4.29 -6.78 -14.64
C PHE A 178 2.85 -6.31 -14.85
N TYR A 179 2.65 -5.17 -15.52
CA TYR A 179 1.32 -4.60 -15.72
C TYR A 179 0.45 -5.51 -16.57
N ASP A 180 0.96 -5.90 -17.75
CA ASP A 180 0.18 -6.66 -18.73
C ASP A 180 -0.08 -8.12 -18.35
N GLN A 181 0.74 -8.67 -17.45
CA GLN A 181 0.64 -10.08 -17.03
C GLN A 181 -0.08 -10.24 -15.69
N TYR A 182 -0.07 -9.20 -14.84
CA TYR A 182 -0.51 -9.35 -13.46
C TYR A 182 -1.36 -8.17 -12.96
N LEU A 183 -0.79 -6.96 -12.86
CA LEU A 183 -1.38 -5.86 -12.10
C LEU A 183 -2.73 -5.38 -12.66
N LYS A 184 -2.91 -5.36 -13.98
CA LYS A 184 -4.16 -4.88 -14.60
C LYS A 184 -5.38 -5.77 -14.32
N PHE A 185 -5.16 -6.99 -13.83
CA PHE A 185 -6.23 -7.96 -13.56
C PHE A 185 -6.77 -7.90 -12.14
N ILE A 186 -6.19 -7.04 -11.29
CA ILE A 186 -6.66 -6.85 -9.92
C ILE A 186 -8.00 -6.12 -9.95
N LYS A 187 -9.01 -6.72 -9.33
CA LYS A 187 -10.38 -6.21 -9.28
C LYS A 187 -10.45 -5.01 -8.33
N LEU A 188 -10.95 -3.89 -8.83
CA LEU A 188 -11.37 -2.76 -7.99
C LEU A 188 -12.72 -3.08 -7.34
N ASN A 189 -12.83 -2.83 -6.05
CA ASN A 189 -14.09 -2.89 -5.33
C ASN A 189 -15.07 -1.82 -5.84
N ASP A 190 -16.29 -2.21 -6.19
CA ASP A 190 -17.36 -1.35 -6.67
C ASP A 190 -18.53 -1.21 -5.66
N ARG A 191 -18.41 -1.85 -4.48
CA ARG A 191 -19.43 -1.86 -3.43
C ARG A 191 -18.97 -1.09 -2.20
N PHE A 192 -19.74 -0.09 -1.77
CA PHE A 192 -19.41 0.65 -0.55
C PHE A 192 -19.60 -0.22 0.71
N VAL A 193 -18.54 -0.40 1.49
CA VAL A 193 -18.59 -1.08 2.80
C VAL A 193 -18.43 -0.05 3.92
N PRO A 194 -19.38 0.06 4.87
CA PRO A 194 -19.31 1.02 5.97
C PRO A 194 -18.40 0.51 7.11
N PHE A 195 -17.10 0.38 6.85
CA PHE A 195 -16.12 -0.19 7.80
C PHE A 195 -16.11 0.50 9.16
N THR A 196 -16.38 1.80 9.23
CA THR A 196 -16.42 2.55 10.52
C THR A 196 -17.59 2.12 11.41
N LYS A 197 -18.55 1.37 10.88
CA LYS A 197 -19.68 0.78 11.62
C LYS A 197 -19.44 -0.68 11.99
N MET A 198 -18.30 -1.25 11.59
CA MET A 198 -17.95 -2.65 11.83
C MET A 198 -17.00 -2.80 13.02
N ASP A 199 -17.04 -3.96 13.67
CA ASP A 199 -16.02 -4.34 14.65
C ASP A 199 -14.82 -4.96 13.94
N LEU A 200 -13.76 -4.17 13.76
CA LEU A 200 -12.51 -4.62 13.15
C LEU A 200 -11.51 -5.18 14.18
N SER A 201 -11.90 -5.36 15.44
CA SER A 201 -11.00 -5.84 16.50
C SER A 201 -10.43 -7.23 16.24
N TYR A 202 -11.08 -8.03 15.39
CA TYR A 202 -10.58 -9.34 14.97
C TYR A 202 -9.22 -9.27 14.25
N LEU A 203 -8.83 -8.09 13.73
CA LEU A 203 -7.54 -7.85 13.09
C LEU A 203 -6.39 -7.60 14.08
N LYS A 204 -6.67 -7.35 15.37
CA LYS A 204 -5.61 -7.21 16.38
C LYS A 204 -4.87 -8.54 16.53
N LYS A 205 -3.53 -8.49 16.57
CA LYS A 205 -2.69 -9.71 16.49
C LYS A 205 -3.11 -10.81 17.45
N GLU A 206 -3.38 -10.47 18.70
CA GLU A 206 -3.78 -11.38 19.77
C GLU A 206 -5.12 -12.09 19.53
N ARG A 207 -5.97 -11.53 18.67
CA ARG A 207 -7.23 -12.15 18.22
C ARG A 207 -7.07 -12.84 16.87
N TYR A 208 -6.35 -12.21 15.95
CA TYR A 208 -6.19 -12.67 14.58
C TYR A 208 -5.41 -13.97 14.51
N GLU A 209 -4.23 -14.06 15.11
CA GLU A 209 -3.36 -15.25 14.97
C GLU A 209 -4.05 -16.52 15.50
N PRO A 210 -4.60 -16.57 16.72
CA PRO A 210 -5.23 -17.79 17.22
C PRO A 210 -6.49 -18.19 16.44
N ALA A 211 -7.28 -17.22 15.98
CA ALA A 211 -8.53 -17.49 15.25
C ALA A 211 -8.24 -17.93 13.81
N PHE A 212 -7.42 -17.17 13.09
CA PHE A 212 -7.12 -17.41 11.69
C PHE A 212 -6.28 -18.67 11.49
N LEU A 213 -5.25 -18.89 12.33
CA LEU A 213 -4.46 -20.12 12.24
C LEU A 213 -5.29 -21.36 12.57
N ARG A 214 -6.20 -21.27 13.55
CA ARG A 214 -7.13 -22.37 13.83
C ARG A 214 -8.01 -22.65 12.61
N GLN A 215 -8.59 -21.63 12.00
CA GLN A 215 -9.40 -21.79 10.79
C GLN A 215 -8.60 -22.48 9.68
N VAL A 216 -7.39 -22.00 9.39
CA VAL A 216 -6.51 -22.55 8.35
C VAL A 216 -6.14 -24.01 8.64
N TYR A 217 -5.61 -24.31 9.83
CA TYR A 217 -5.11 -25.65 10.15
C TYR A 217 -6.21 -26.66 10.53
N SER A 218 -7.45 -26.20 10.75
CA SER A 218 -8.61 -27.08 10.91
C SER A 218 -9.33 -27.39 9.59
N ALA A 219 -9.00 -26.68 8.51
CA ALA A 219 -9.61 -26.91 7.21
C ALA A 219 -9.19 -28.29 6.69
N PRO A 220 -10.09 -29.02 6.00
CA PRO A 220 -9.73 -30.27 5.34
C PRO A 220 -8.59 -30.04 4.35
N GLU A 221 -7.54 -30.85 4.44
CA GLU A 221 -6.50 -30.87 3.42
C GLU A 221 -7.07 -31.49 2.13
N ILE A 222 -6.88 -30.79 1.01
CA ILE A 222 -7.32 -31.22 -0.32
C ILE A 222 -6.10 -31.11 -1.25
N ARG A 223 -5.92 -32.06 -2.16
CA ARG A 223 -4.81 -32.00 -3.11
C ARG A 223 -5.11 -30.99 -4.22
N LEU A 224 -4.06 -30.36 -4.77
CA LEU A 224 -4.25 -29.33 -5.80
C LEU A 224 -4.95 -29.85 -7.06
N ASP A 225 -4.79 -31.14 -7.39
CA ASP A 225 -5.46 -31.80 -8.50
C ASP A 225 -6.96 -32.07 -8.26
N GLU A 226 -7.46 -31.80 -7.05
CA GLU A 226 -8.85 -32.01 -6.64
C GLU A 226 -9.66 -30.71 -6.50
N LEU A 227 -9.02 -29.55 -6.77
CA LEU A 227 -9.59 -28.20 -6.69
C LEU A 227 -10.26 -27.74 -7.99
#